data_AF-A0A091BTY9-F1
#
_entry.id   AF-A0A091BTY9-F1
#
_cell.length_a   1.000
_cell.length_b   1.000
_cell.length_c   1.000
_cell.angle_alpha   90.00
_cell.angle_beta   90.00
_cell.angle_gamma   90.00
#
_symmetry.space_group_name_H-M   'P 1'
#
loop_
_entity.id
_entity.type
_entity.pdbx_description
1 polymer ?
#
loop_
_entity_poly.entity_id
_entity_poly.type
_entity_poly.pdbx_seq_one_letter_code
_entity_poly.pdbx_strand_id
1 'polypeptide(L)' 'MPIYDGQNTEEAIQNGLRALGVTQDDVKTTILEEGKKGFLGVGKKMHVFL' A
#
# COMPACT_ATOMS: atom_id res chain seq x y z
N MET A 1 2.07 -8.01 -10.50
CA MET A 1 1.74 -7.73 -9.09
C MET A 1 1.01 -6.41 -9.06
N PRO A 2 -0.30 -6.39 -8.73
CA PRO A 2 -1.04 -5.15 -8.58
C PRO A 2 -0.47 -4.28 -7.46
N ILE A 3 -0.57 -2.96 -7.61
CA ILE A 3 -0.19 -1.98 -6.59
C ILE A 3 -1.49 -1.44 -5.98
N TYR A 4 -1.53 -1.39 -4.66
CA TYR A 4 -2.62 -0.81 -3.90
C TYR A 4 -2.13 0.34 -3.03
N ASP A 5 -2.98 1.36 -2.93
CA ASP A 5 -2.66 2.62 -2.27
C ASP A 5 -3.51 2.83 -1.03
N GLY A 6 -2.98 3.55 -0.06
CA GLY A 6 -3.69 3.97 1.14
C GLY A 6 -3.07 5.23 1.75
N GLN A 7 -3.77 5.87 2.68
CA GLN A 7 -3.21 7.00 3.45
C GLN A 7 -2.06 6.55 4.36
N ASN A 8 -2.04 5.25 4.68
CA ASN A 8 -0.95 4.57 5.37
C ASN A 8 -0.81 3.14 4.83
N THR A 9 0.21 2.43 5.31
CA THR A 9 0.53 1.07 4.86
C THR A 9 -0.57 0.07 5.17
N GLU A 10 -1.19 0.11 6.36
CA GLU A 10 -2.33 -0.74 6.70
C GLU A 10 -3.47 -0.56 5.70
N GLU A 11 -3.83 0.68 5.38
CA GLU A 11 -4.93 0.97 4.46
C GLU A 11 -4.63 0.45 3.05
N ALA A 12 -3.38 0.59 2.58
CA ALA A 12 -2.94 0.06 1.29
C ALA A 12 -3.03 -1.48 1.23
N ILE A 13 -2.61 -2.16 2.31
CA ILE A 13 -2.74 -3.62 2.45
C ILE A 13 -4.22 -4.03 2.42
N GLN A 14 -5.06 -3.42 3.25
CA GLN A 14 -6.48 -3.76 3.36
C GLN A 14 -7.25 -3.52 2.05
N ASN A 15 -6.93 -2.42 1.35
CA ASN A 15 -7.50 -2.14 0.04
C ASN A 15 -7.16 -3.24 -0.96
N GLY A 16 -5.92 -3.73 -0.95
CA GLY A 16 -5.49 -4.79 -1.82
C GLY A 16 -6.08 -6.17 -1.47
N LEU A 17 -6.11 -6.54 -0.19
CA LEU A 17 -6.76 -7.78 0.26
C LEU A 17 -8.23 -7.82 -0.15
N ARG A 18 -8.95 -6.71 0.06
CA ARG A 18 -10.36 -6.58 -0.33
C ARG A 18 -10.55 -6.65 -1.85
N ALA A 19 -9.67 -6.03 -2.62
CA ALA A 19 -9.75 -6.07 -4.08
C ALA A 19 -9.47 -7.46 -4.65
N LEU A 20 -8.61 -8.24 -3.99
CA LEU A 20 -8.26 -9.61 -4.36
C LEU A 20 -9.22 -10.66 -3.79
N GLY A 21 -9.99 -10.32 -2.74
CA GLY A 21 -10.90 -11.25 -2.07
C GLY A 21 -10.18 -12.35 -1.29
N VAL A 22 -8.98 -12.04 -0.78
CA VAL A 22 -8.08 -12.98 -0.10
C VAL A 22 -7.66 -12.46 1.26
N THR A 23 -7.03 -13.31 2.07
CA THR A 23 -6.50 -12.94 3.38
C THR A 23 -4.99 -12.67 3.31
N GLN A 24 -4.44 -12.09 4.38
CA GLN A 24 -3.00 -11.81 4.49
C GLN A 24 -2.15 -13.08 4.38
N ASP A 25 -2.70 -14.24 4.73
CA ASP A 25 -2.02 -15.54 4.67
C ASP A 25 -1.86 -16.04 3.22
N ASP A 26 -2.65 -15.51 2.29
CA ASP A 26 -2.68 -15.93 0.89
C ASP A 26 -1.78 -15.08 -0.02
N VAL A 27 -1.16 -14.01 0.51
CA VAL A 27 -0.47 -13.00 -0.31
C VAL A 27 0.92 -12.67 0.22
N LYS A 28 1.82 -12.31 -0.69
CA LYS A 28 3.15 -11.83 -0.35
C LYS A 28 3.20 -10.32 -0.48
N THR A 29 3.20 -9.64 0.66
CA THR A 29 3.21 -8.18 0.69
C THR A 29 4.62 -7.61 0.55
N THR A 30 4.80 -6.61 -0.32
CA THR A 30 6.00 -5.76 -0.34
C THR A 30 5.60 -4.30 -0.16
N ILE A 31 6.09 -3.66 0.90
CA ILE A 31 5.83 -2.26 1.21
C ILE A 31 6.77 -1.39 0.39
N LEU A 32 6.21 -0.47 -0.39
CA LEU A 32 6.94 0.59 -1.06
C LEU A 32 6.71 1.89 -0.30
N GLU A 33 7.74 2.37 0.40
CA GLU A 33 7.73 3.74 0.89
C GLU A 33 8.15 4.68 -0.25
N GLU A 34 7.24 5.55 -0.70
CA GLU A 34 7.63 6.70 -1.53
C GLU A 34 8.55 7.61 -0.68
N GLY A 35 9.84 7.58 -0.99
CA GLY A 35 10.87 8.32 -0.29
C GLY A 35 10.60 9.82 -0.27
N LYS A 36 10.76 10.43 0.92
CA LYS A 36 10.72 11.89 1.10
C LYS A 36 11.80 12.55 0.22
N LYS A 37 11.43 13.09 -0.94
CA LYS A 37 12.15 14.19 -1.58
C LYS A 37 11.16 15.26 -2.04
N GLY A 38 10.72 16.07 -1.08
CA GLY A 38 9.91 17.26 -1.34
C GLY A 38 9.42 17.89 -0.04
N PHE A 39 9.90 19.09 0.27
CA PHE A 39 9.58 19.94 1.43
C PHE A 39 8.12 20.46 1.43
N LEU A 40 7.24 19.95 0.58
CA LEU A 40 5.86 20.40 0.46
C LEU A 40 4.93 19.30 0.97
N GLY A 41 4.65 19.36 2.27
CA GLY A 41 3.63 18.54 2.88
C GLY A 41 2.28 18.75 2.19
N VAL A 42 1.69 17.66 1.73
CA VAL A 42 0.29 17.22 1.86
C VAL A 42 0.15 15.95 1.01
N GLY A 43 -0.22 14.84 1.65
CA GLY A 43 -0.62 13.59 0.98
C GLY A 43 0.51 12.60 0.66
N LYS A 44 1.13 12.00 1.67
CA LYS A 44 1.87 10.74 1.44
C LYS A 44 0.87 9.63 1.15
N LYS A 45 0.95 9.01 -0.01
CA LYS A 45 0.31 7.70 -0.24
C LYS A 45 1.34 6.61 0.02
N MET A 46 0.90 5.54 0.66
CA MET A 46 1.71 4.34 0.80
C MET A 46 1.30 3.36 -0.29
N HIS A 47 2.29 2.75 -0.92
CA HIS A 47 2.09 1.78 -1.97
C HIS A 47 2.46 0.40 -1.46
N VAL A 48 1.65 -0.59 -1.81
CA VAL A 48 1.86 -1.98 -1.42
C VAL A 48 1.62 -2.89 -2.61
N PHE A 49 2.55 -3.81 -2.84
CA PHE A 49 2.33 -4.94 -3.75
C PHE A 49 1.74 -6.12 -2.98
N LEU A 50 0.76 -6.78 -3.58
CA LEU A 50 0.22 -8.07 -3.14
C LEU A 50 0.36 -9.13 -4.24
#